data_AF-A0A920ATI9-F1
#
_entry.id   AF-A0A920ATI9-F1
#
_cell.length_a   1.000
_cell.length_b   1.000
_cell.length_c   1.000
_cell.angle_alpha   90.00
_cell.angle_beta   90.00
_cell.angle_gamma   90.00
#
_symmetry.space_group_name_H-M   'P 1'
#
loop_
_entity.id
_entity.type
_entity.pdbx_description
1 polymer ?
#
loop_
_entity_poly.entity_id
_entity_poly.type
_entity_poly.pdbx_seq_one_letter_code
_entity_poly.pdbx_strand_id
1 'polypeptide(L)'
;MQVYDLGLTNEELIELKQSFENINIKKFNYDDYPEHVNLSSQDNGSYAWKPIIIKETMNSVKGALIWMDAGNIITKNLWIIKNYINIFGFYSPLSSENIKKWSHPLTLEALKFPHNNLKKRNLNGAIVGVNNQSKYLNLVNKWEELSLKREIIIPDGANVTNHRWDQTLLTLLFYKDFKKAFFLRTYSVFGIKVHQDID
;
A
#
# COMPACT_ATOMS: atom_id res chain seq x y z
N MET A 1 -6.33 -1.17 -17.40
CA MET A 1 -5.82 -0.67 -16.09
C MET A 1 -7.01 -0.39 -15.21
N GLN A 2 -6.96 -0.69 -13.91
CA GLN A 2 -8.04 -0.30 -12.98
C GLN A 2 -7.61 0.93 -12.21
N VAL A 3 -8.48 1.94 -12.15
CA VAL A 3 -8.29 3.18 -11.41
C VAL A 3 -9.37 3.24 -10.35
N TYR A 4 -8.98 3.51 -9.11
CA TYR A 4 -9.94 3.73 -8.03
C TYR A 4 -10.16 5.24 -7.88
N ASP A 5 -11.41 5.64 -8.07
CA ASP A 5 -11.87 7.00 -7.81
C ASP A 5 -12.10 7.16 -6.30
N LEU A 6 -11.28 8.03 -5.70
CA LEU A 6 -11.25 8.32 -4.28
C LEU A 6 -11.90 9.66 -3.93
N GLY A 7 -12.50 10.35 -4.90
CA GLY A 7 -13.04 11.71 -4.75
C GLY A 7 -12.74 12.64 -5.92
N LEU A 8 -12.52 12.10 -7.12
CA LEU A 8 -12.33 12.89 -8.33
C LEU A 8 -13.61 13.65 -8.70
N THR A 9 -13.44 14.85 -9.23
CA THR A 9 -14.52 15.65 -9.82
C THR A 9 -15.04 15.02 -11.10
N ASN A 10 -16.22 15.43 -11.55
CA ASN A 10 -16.79 14.95 -12.81
C ASN A 10 -15.90 15.34 -14.01
N GLU A 11 -15.29 16.52 -13.95
CA GLU A 11 -14.38 17.04 -14.96
C GLU A 11 -13.13 16.16 -15.06
N GLU A 12 -12.48 15.82 -13.93
CA GLU A 12 -11.32 14.91 -13.90
C GLU A 12 -11.67 13.50 -14.38
N LEU A 13 -12.85 12.98 -14.04
CA LEU A 13 -13.34 11.69 -14.52
C LEU A 13 -13.56 11.68 -16.04
N ILE A 14 -14.06 12.78 -16.60
CA ILE A 14 -14.22 12.94 -18.06
C ILE A 14 -12.84 12.99 -18.72
N GLU A 15 -11.92 13.79 -18.18
CA GLU A 15 -10.56 13.90 -18.70
C GLU A 15 -9.84 12.56 -18.72
N LEU A 16 -9.91 11.79 -17.62
CA LEU A 16 -9.31 10.45 -17.54
C LEU A 16 -9.87 9.50 -18.62
N LYS A 17 -11.18 9.47 -18.81
CA LYS A 17 -11.83 8.61 -19.81
C LYS A 17 -11.47 9.00 -21.24
N GLN A 18 -11.27 10.29 -21.50
CA GLN A 18 -10.85 10.79 -22.81
C GLN A 18 -9.37 10.53 -23.07
N SER A 19 -8.55 10.54 -22.02
CA SER A 19 -7.09 10.41 -22.12
C SER A 19 -6.63 8.96 -22.26
N PHE A 20 -7.44 7.98 -21.82
CA PHE A 20 -7.05 6.57 -21.81
C PHE A 20 -8.18 5.65 -22.30
N GLU A 21 -7.94 4.92 -23.40
CA GLU A 21 -8.94 4.02 -24.01
C GLU A 21 -9.27 2.77 -23.17
N ASN A 22 -8.35 2.32 -22.30
CA ASN A 22 -8.42 1.02 -21.62
C ASN A 22 -8.36 1.12 -20.09
N ILE A 23 -9.13 2.06 -19.52
CA ILE A 23 -9.27 2.21 -18.07
C ILE A 23 -10.63 1.71 -17.58
N ASN A 24 -10.61 1.00 -16.46
CA ASN A 24 -11.80 0.69 -15.67
C ASN A 24 -11.76 1.56 -14.42
N ILE A 25 -12.66 2.53 -14.32
CA ILE A 25 -12.75 3.41 -13.15
C ILE A 25 -13.77 2.81 -12.18
N LYS A 26 -13.35 2.62 -10.93
CA LYS A 26 -14.20 2.13 -9.86
C LYS A 26 -14.23 3.14 -8.71
N LYS A 27 -15.43 3.60 -8.35
CA LYS A 27 -15.60 4.48 -7.19
C LYS A 27 -15.42 3.69 -5.90
N PHE A 28 -14.63 4.23 -4.97
CA PHE A 28 -14.55 3.71 -3.61
C PHE A 28 -15.66 4.32 -2.75
N ASN A 29 -16.47 3.49 -2.10
CA ASN A 29 -17.56 3.94 -1.26
C ASN A 29 -17.11 4.05 0.21
N TYR A 30 -16.80 5.27 0.66
CA TYR A 30 -16.34 5.48 2.04
C TYR A 30 -17.41 5.21 3.09
N ASP A 31 -18.70 5.33 2.74
CA ASP A 31 -19.82 5.16 3.67
C ASP A 31 -19.94 3.71 4.20
N ASP A 32 -19.28 2.75 3.55
CA ASP A 32 -19.23 1.35 3.96
C ASP A 32 -18.19 1.09 5.06
N TYR A 33 -17.40 2.09 5.44
CA TYR A 33 -16.24 1.94 6.33
C TYR A 33 -16.21 2.97 7.48
N PRO A 34 -15.44 2.71 8.55
CA PRO A 34 -15.28 3.67 9.65
C PRO A 34 -14.77 5.04 9.17
N GLU A 35 -15.14 6.09 9.90
CA GLU A 35 -14.89 7.50 9.53
C GLU A 35 -13.40 7.79 9.21
N HIS A 36 -12.45 7.21 9.95
CA HIS A 36 -11.01 7.44 9.74
C HIS A 36 -10.47 6.88 8.42
N VAL A 37 -11.26 6.08 7.71
CA VAL A 37 -10.93 5.59 6.36
C VAL A 37 -11.19 6.68 5.32
N ASN A 38 -12.08 7.64 5.60
CA ASN A 38 -12.45 8.69 4.67
C ASN A 38 -11.35 9.74 4.50
N LEU A 39 -11.07 10.12 3.26
CA LEU A 39 -10.13 11.18 2.90
C LEU A 39 -10.57 12.58 3.36
N SER A 40 -11.84 12.79 3.67
CA SER A 40 -12.32 14.06 4.23
C SER A 40 -12.15 14.15 5.75
N SER A 41 -11.81 13.05 6.42
CA SER A 41 -11.58 13.03 7.86
C SER A 41 -10.31 13.81 8.23
N GLN A 42 -10.19 14.21 9.49
CA GLN A 42 -8.96 14.80 10.03
C GLN A 42 -7.74 13.85 9.88
N ASP A 43 -8.00 12.55 9.69
CA ASP A 43 -7.03 11.47 9.60
C ASP A 43 -6.70 11.07 8.13
N ASN A 44 -6.99 11.94 7.16
CA ASN A 44 -6.89 11.69 5.72
C ASN A 44 -5.52 11.20 5.21
N GLY A 45 -4.43 11.47 5.93
CA GLY A 45 -3.09 11.00 5.62
C GLY A 45 -2.82 9.54 5.99
N SER A 46 -3.81 8.83 6.55
CA SER A 46 -3.61 7.45 7.00
C SER A 46 -3.62 6.41 5.88
N TYR A 47 -4.24 6.74 4.74
CA TYR A 47 -4.42 5.84 3.60
C TYR A 47 -5.06 4.49 3.96
N ALA A 48 -5.92 4.47 5.00
CA ALA A 48 -6.57 3.24 5.49
C ALA A 48 -7.44 2.53 4.44
N TRP A 49 -7.88 3.24 3.41
CA TRP A 49 -8.62 2.70 2.27
C TRP A 49 -7.77 1.82 1.35
N LYS A 50 -6.45 2.00 1.30
CA LYS A 50 -5.56 1.31 0.34
C LYS A 50 -5.57 -0.21 0.52
N PRO A 51 -5.43 -0.77 1.74
CA PRO A 51 -5.42 -2.21 1.94
C PRO A 51 -6.77 -2.85 1.62
N ILE A 52 -7.87 -2.11 1.86
CA ILE A 52 -9.24 -2.52 1.52
C ILE A 52 -9.36 -2.70 0.01
N ILE A 53 -8.94 -1.69 -0.76
CA ILE A 53 -8.96 -1.73 -2.22
C ILE A 53 -8.11 -2.88 -2.76
N ILE A 54 -6.90 -3.06 -2.22
CA ILE A 54 -6.00 -4.14 -2.64
C ILE A 54 -6.65 -5.51 -2.37
N LYS A 55 -7.21 -5.73 -1.17
CA LYS A 55 -7.91 -6.97 -0.82
C LYS A 55 -9.09 -7.24 -1.75
N GLU A 56 -9.95 -6.25 -1.96
CA GLU A 56 -11.12 -6.38 -2.81
C GLU A 56 -10.72 -6.74 -4.25
N THR A 57 -9.71 -6.05 -4.78
CA THR A 57 -9.20 -6.34 -6.12
C THR A 57 -8.60 -7.74 -6.18
N MET A 58 -7.83 -8.18 -5.17
CA MET A 58 -7.27 -9.54 -5.11
C MET A 58 -8.34 -10.64 -5.14
N ASN A 59 -9.54 -10.39 -4.63
CA ASN A 59 -10.66 -11.35 -4.69
C ASN A 59 -11.26 -11.49 -6.10
N SER A 60 -11.06 -10.49 -6.96
CA SER A 60 -11.62 -10.46 -8.32
C SER A 60 -10.62 -10.83 -9.41
N VAL A 61 -9.32 -10.87 -9.11
CA VAL A 61 -8.26 -11.14 -10.09
C VAL A 61 -7.44 -12.39 -9.75
N LYS A 62 -7.00 -13.12 -10.78
CA LYS A 62 -6.04 -14.21 -10.66
C LYS A 62 -4.64 -13.75 -11.11
N GLY A 63 -3.61 -14.19 -10.39
CA GLY A 63 -2.21 -13.86 -10.64
C GLY A 63 -1.72 -12.64 -9.84
N ALA A 64 -0.68 -11.99 -10.35
CA ALA A 64 -0.11 -10.80 -9.75
C ALA A 64 -1.01 -9.57 -9.88
N LEU A 65 -1.31 -8.95 -8.74
CA LEU A 65 -1.82 -7.59 -8.60
C LEU A 65 -0.65 -6.66 -8.31
N ILE A 66 -0.66 -5.47 -8.93
CA ILE A 66 0.32 -4.41 -8.69
C ILE A 66 -0.44 -3.13 -8.36
N TRP A 67 -0.38 -2.71 -7.11
CA TRP A 67 -0.80 -1.39 -6.66
C TRP A 67 0.29 -0.37 -6.95
N MET A 68 -0.11 0.80 -7.45
CA MET A 68 0.74 1.97 -7.64
C MET A 68 -0.03 3.22 -7.23
N ASP A 69 0.56 4.03 -6.36
CA ASP A 69 0.09 5.40 -6.11
C ASP A 69 0.14 6.24 -7.40
N ALA A 70 -0.72 7.26 -7.50
CA ALA A 70 -0.87 8.09 -8.70
C ALA A 70 0.41 8.84 -9.11
N GLY A 71 1.27 9.20 -8.14
CA GLY A 71 2.57 9.83 -8.38
C GLY A 71 3.64 8.93 -8.96
N ASN A 72 3.37 7.66 -9.28
CA ASN A 72 4.35 6.78 -9.88
C ASN A 72 4.44 6.97 -11.40
N ILE A 73 5.66 6.99 -11.95
CA ILE A 73 5.89 7.03 -13.41
C ILE A 73 6.47 5.71 -13.89
N ILE A 74 5.80 5.11 -14.87
CA ILE A 74 6.22 3.86 -15.53
C ILE A 74 7.02 4.21 -16.78
N THR A 75 8.27 3.75 -16.85
CA THR A 75 9.20 3.97 -17.97
C THR A 75 9.63 2.69 -18.68
N LYS A 76 9.17 1.51 -18.21
CA LYS A 76 9.42 0.20 -18.83
C LYS A 76 8.15 -0.65 -18.77
N ASN A 77 8.13 -1.72 -19.57
CA ASN A 77 7.03 -2.67 -19.55
C ASN A 77 6.92 -3.38 -18.17
N LEU A 78 5.72 -3.39 -17.60
CA LEU A 78 5.41 -4.01 -16.29
C LEU A 78 5.51 -5.55 -16.28
N TRP A 79 5.77 -6.20 -17.42
CA TRP A 79 5.89 -7.65 -17.51
C TRP A 79 6.95 -8.22 -16.57
N ILE A 80 8.08 -7.52 -16.37
CA ILE A 80 9.17 -7.99 -15.50
C ILE A 80 8.72 -8.04 -14.04
N ILE A 81 8.12 -6.96 -13.52
CA ILE A 81 7.60 -6.91 -12.14
C ILE A 81 6.43 -7.87 -11.95
N LYS A 82 5.55 -8.01 -12.96
CA LYS A 82 4.44 -8.97 -12.94
C LYS A 82 4.96 -10.41 -12.78
N ASN A 83 5.96 -10.82 -13.56
CA ASN A 83 6.55 -12.16 -13.44
C ASN A 83 7.28 -12.35 -12.11
N TYR A 84 8.01 -11.33 -11.64
CA TYR A 84 8.64 -11.36 -10.32
C TYR A 84 7.59 -11.64 -9.24
N ILE A 85 6.46 -10.93 -9.24
CA ILE A 85 5.37 -11.14 -8.27
C ILE A 85 4.71 -12.50 -8.47
N ASN A 86 4.53 -12.99 -9.69
CA ASN A 86 3.98 -14.34 -9.87
C ASN A 86 4.88 -15.43 -9.26
N ILE A 87 6.21 -15.29 -9.38
CA ILE A 87 7.20 -16.26 -8.87
C ILE A 87 7.41 -16.12 -7.36
N PHE A 88 7.69 -14.91 -6.88
CA PHE A 88 8.06 -14.64 -5.49
C PHE A 88 6.88 -14.26 -4.61
N GLY A 89 5.75 -13.90 -5.21
CA GLY A 89 4.46 -13.63 -4.58
C GLY A 89 4.29 -12.29 -3.86
N PHE A 90 5.38 -11.58 -3.57
CA PHE A 90 5.32 -10.24 -2.99
C PHE A 90 6.42 -9.33 -3.52
N TYR A 91 6.09 -8.05 -3.67
CA TYR A 91 7.06 -6.99 -3.92
C TYR A 91 6.63 -5.68 -3.26
N SER A 92 7.52 -5.07 -2.51
CA SER A 92 7.44 -3.66 -2.14
C SER A 92 8.87 -3.17 -1.90
N PRO A 93 9.31 -2.07 -2.51
CA PRO A 93 10.69 -1.63 -2.34
C PRO A 93 10.94 -1.11 -0.92
N LEU A 94 12.20 -1.03 -0.53
CA LEU A 94 12.56 -0.46 0.77
C LEU A 94 12.52 1.07 0.74
N SER A 95 11.86 1.69 1.71
CA SER A 95 11.89 3.14 1.91
C SER A 95 13.14 3.58 2.69
N SER A 96 13.31 4.89 2.89
CA SER A 96 14.30 5.44 3.81
C SER A 96 14.01 5.06 5.27
N GLU A 97 15.06 5.08 6.10
CA GLU A 97 15.03 4.79 7.53
C GLU A 97 14.46 3.40 7.90
N ASN A 98 14.30 3.18 9.20
CA ASN A 98 13.93 1.90 9.79
C ASN A 98 12.61 1.96 10.58
N ILE A 99 12.13 0.78 10.96
CA ILE A 99 10.89 0.58 11.71
C ILE A 99 10.87 1.43 12.98
N LYS A 100 11.98 1.51 13.71
CA LYS A 100 12.08 2.31 14.95
C LYS A 100 11.73 3.78 14.73
N LYS A 101 12.09 4.36 13.59
CA LYS A 101 11.84 5.78 13.27
C LYS A 101 10.40 6.04 12.83
N TRP A 102 9.82 5.12 12.05
CA TRP A 102 8.54 5.34 11.36
C TRP A 102 7.35 4.55 11.92
N SER A 103 7.54 3.81 13.01
CA SER A 103 6.46 3.07 13.67
C SER A 103 6.19 3.63 15.06
N HIS A 104 4.96 4.08 15.29
CA HIS A 104 4.55 4.59 16.59
C HIS A 104 4.62 3.47 17.64
N PRO A 105 5.08 3.76 18.89
CA PRO A 105 5.18 2.74 19.93
C PRO A 105 3.89 1.99 20.22
N LEU A 106 2.74 2.68 20.22
CA LEU A 106 1.44 2.05 20.47
C LEU A 106 1.06 1.04 19.38
N THR A 107 1.35 1.32 18.10
CA THR A 107 1.18 0.34 17.01
C THR A 107 2.12 -0.86 17.21
N LEU A 108 3.39 -0.62 17.57
CA LEU A 108 4.35 -1.71 17.82
C LEU A 108 3.91 -2.60 18.97
N GLU A 109 3.39 -2.02 20.05
CA GLU A 109 2.86 -2.71 21.22
C GLU A 109 1.60 -3.51 20.88
N ALA A 110 0.63 -2.89 20.21
CA ALA A 110 -0.60 -3.55 19.76
C ALA A 110 -0.31 -4.78 18.88
N LEU A 111 0.69 -4.68 18.00
CA LEU A 111 1.15 -5.80 17.17
C LEU A 111 2.13 -6.74 17.88
N LYS A 112 2.55 -6.49 19.12
CA LYS A 112 3.61 -7.24 19.83
C LYS A 112 4.84 -7.45 18.93
N PHE A 113 5.31 -6.38 18.30
CA PHE A 113 6.35 -6.45 17.28
C PHE A 113 7.73 -6.69 17.93
N PRO A 114 8.53 -7.65 17.44
CA PRO A 114 9.75 -8.05 18.12
C PRO A 114 10.85 -7.00 18.00
N HIS A 115 11.46 -6.63 19.13
CA HIS A 115 12.48 -5.57 19.21
C HIS A 115 13.69 -5.78 18.30
N ASN A 116 14.08 -7.04 18.04
CA ASN A 116 15.21 -7.37 17.17
C ASN A 116 15.01 -6.94 15.70
N ASN A 117 13.76 -6.69 15.29
CA ASN A 117 13.43 -6.27 13.93
C ASN A 117 13.35 -4.74 13.78
N LEU A 118 13.43 -3.95 14.85
CA LEU A 118 13.23 -2.49 14.80
C LEU A 118 14.25 -1.74 13.92
N LYS A 119 15.43 -2.32 13.68
CA LYS A 119 16.45 -1.74 12.80
C LYS A 119 16.26 -2.07 11.32
N LYS A 120 15.27 -2.90 10.96
CA LYS A 120 14.98 -3.24 9.57
C LYS A 120 14.42 -2.02 8.85
N ARG A 121 14.79 -1.87 7.57
CA ARG A 121 14.25 -0.82 6.70
C ARG A 121 12.77 -1.06 6.43
N ASN A 122 12.00 0.01 6.37
CA ASN A 122 10.57 -0.09 6.06
C ASN A 122 10.34 -0.46 4.60
N LEU A 123 9.18 -1.03 4.34
CA LEU A 123 8.63 -1.16 2.99
C LEU A 123 8.10 0.20 2.52
N ASN A 124 7.90 0.35 1.21
CA ASN A 124 7.32 1.53 0.60
C ASN A 124 5.89 1.20 0.12
N GLY A 125 4.90 1.90 0.69
CA GLY A 125 3.48 1.69 0.40
C GLY A 125 3.02 2.23 -0.95
N ALA A 126 3.88 2.96 -1.68
CA ALA A 126 3.54 3.53 -2.98
C ALA A 126 3.57 2.51 -4.12
N ILE A 127 4.25 1.37 -3.93
CA ILE A 127 4.22 0.24 -4.86
C ILE A 127 4.11 -1.04 -4.04
N VAL A 128 3.01 -1.77 -4.24
CA VAL A 128 2.76 -3.07 -3.58
C VAL A 128 2.32 -4.09 -4.60
N GLY A 129 3.11 -5.14 -4.74
CA GLY A 129 2.84 -6.29 -5.59
C GLY A 129 2.51 -7.52 -4.75
N VAL A 130 1.40 -8.20 -5.07
CA VAL A 130 0.94 -9.40 -4.36
C VAL A 130 0.34 -10.40 -5.34
N ASN A 131 0.49 -11.70 -5.11
CA ASN A 131 -0.22 -12.75 -5.85
C ASN A 131 -1.21 -13.50 -4.93
N ASN A 132 -2.01 -14.39 -5.51
CA ASN A 132 -3.03 -15.15 -4.75
C ASN A 132 -2.48 -16.33 -3.92
N GLN A 133 -1.18 -16.42 -3.61
CA GLN A 133 -0.72 -17.44 -2.66
C GLN A 133 -1.28 -17.15 -1.27
N SER A 134 -1.73 -18.19 -0.57
CA SER A 134 -2.44 -18.09 0.72
C SER A 134 -1.74 -17.21 1.76
N LYS A 135 -0.42 -17.30 1.86
CA LYS A 135 0.38 -16.47 2.79
C LYS A 135 0.33 -14.97 2.48
N TYR A 136 0.24 -14.57 1.21
CA TYR A 136 0.14 -13.16 0.81
C TYR A 136 -1.30 -12.65 0.85
N LEU A 137 -2.28 -13.50 0.58
CA LEU A 137 -3.68 -13.21 0.88
C LEU A 137 -3.87 -12.95 2.38
N ASN A 138 -3.27 -13.79 3.24
CA ASN A 138 -3.31 -13.59 4.68
C ASN A 138 -2.62 -12.29 5.14
N LEU A 139 -1.50 -11.92 4.50
CA LEU A 139 -0.85 -10.63 4.72
C LEU A 139 -1.80 -9.46 4.43
N VAL A 140 -2.45 -9.48 3.26
CA VAL A 140 -3.38 -8.42 2.84
C VAL A 140 -4.64 -8.38 3.70
N ASN A 141 -5.20 -9.54 4.07
CA ASN A 141 -6.36 -9.62 4.96
C ASN A 141 -6.06 -9.00 6.34
N LYS A 142 -4.90 -9.33 6.94
CA LYS A 142 -4.47 -8.70 8.20
C LYS A 142 -4.21 -7.21 8.04
N TRP A 143 -3.68 -6.80 6.89
CA TRP A 143 -3.41 -5.40 6.61
C TRP A 143 -4.70 -4.59 6.59
N GLU A 144 -5.73 -5.05 5.86
CA GLU A 144 -7.07 -4.45 5.88
C GLU A 144 -7.69 -4.49 7.28
N GLU A 145 -7.71 -5.64 7.95
CA GLU A 145 -8.31 -5.77 9.29
C GLU A 145 -7.74 -4.75 10.29
N LEU A 146 -6.41 -4.56 10.29
CA LEU A 146 -5.76 -3.62 11.19
C LEU A 146 -5.89 -2.17 10.73
N SER A 147 -6.01 -1.92 9.42
CA SER A 147 -6.30 -0.57 8.89
C SER A 147 -7.71 -0.08 9.23
N LEU A 148 -8.65 -1.00 9.46
CA LEU A 148 -10.00 -0.66 9.94
C LEU A 148 -10.06 -0.35 11.44
N LYS A 149 -8.95 -0.50 12.19
CA LYS A 149 -8.87 -0.20 13.63
C LYS A 149 -8.12 1.11 13.85
N ARG A 150 -8.86 2.18 14.14
CA ARG A 150 -8.32 3.55 14.25
C ARG A 150 -7.13 3.61 15.21
N GLU A 151 -7.26 3.02 16.38
CA GLU A 151 -6.25 3.00 17.44
C GLU A 151 -4.95 2.28 17.05
N ILE A 152 -4.96 1.48 15.98
CA ILE A 152 -3.79 0.75 15.49
C ILE A 152 -3.12 1.51 14.34
N ILE A 153 -3.90 1.97 13.35
CA ILE A 153 -3.39 2.67 12.18
C ILE A 153 -3.05 4.13 12.46
N ILE A 154 -3.83 4.79 13.32
CA ILE A 154 -3.65 6.19 13.76
C ILE A 154 -3.68 6.19 15.29
N PRO A 155 -2.68 5.60 15.97
CA PRO A 155 -2.65 5.62 17.42
C PRO A 155 -2.49 7.07 17.92
N ASP A 156 -2.97 7.33 19.13
CA ASP A 156 -2.89 8.67 19.73
C ASP A 156 -1.43 9.18 19.75
N GLY A 157 -1.23 10.40 19.26
CA GLY A 157 0.10 11.01 19.11
C GLY A 157 0.85 10.67 17.81
N ALA A 158 0.28 9.82 16.94
CA ALA A 158 0.83 9.60 15.60
C ALA A 158 0.74 10.85 14.72
N ASN A 159 1.81 11.12 13.97
CA ASN A 159 1.88 12.17 12.97
C ASN A 159 2.98 11.86 11.93
N VAL A 160 3.11 12.72 10.91
CA VAL A 160 4.10 12.60 9.82
C VAL A 160 5.57 12.53 10.28
N THR A 161 5.90 12.83 11.54
CA THR A 161 7.28 12.81 12.05
C THR A 161 7.66 11.51 12.75
N ASN A 162 6.68 10.67 13.11
CA ASN A 162 6.87 9.44 13.89
C ASN A 162 6.08 8.21 13.39
N HIS A 163 5.18 8.36 12.41
CA HIS A 163 4.36 7.26 11.90
C HIS A 163 4.13 7.34 10.39
N ARG A 164 3.88 6.20 9.74
CA ARG A 164 3.56 6.08 8.31
C ARG A 164 2.32 5.23 8.04
N TRP A 165 1.40 5.14 9.00
CA TRP A 165 0.05 4.56 8.87
C TRP A 165 0.00 3.22 8.10
N ASP A 166 -0.68 3.15 6.94
CA ASP A 166 -0.80 1.93 6.12
C ASP A 166 0.56 1.28 5.83
N GLN A 167 1.57 2.07 5.45
CA GLN A 167 2.92 1.58 5.17
C GLN A 167 3.59 0.98 6.41
N THR A 168 3.30 1.53 7.61
CA THR A 168 3.78 0.94 8.86
C THR A 168 3.18 -0.44 9.05
N LEU A 169 1.86 -0.58 8.92
CA LEU A 169 1.19 -1.87 9.09
C LEU A 169 1.69 -2.90 8.07
N LEU A 170 1.83 -2.53 6.79
CA LEU A 170 2.41 -3.39 5.75
C LEU A 170 3.80 -3.90 6.15
N THR A 171 4.66 -2.99 6.62
CA THR A 171 6.03 -3.31 7.03
C THR A 171 6.05 -4.27 8.23
N LEU A 172 5.29 -3.97 9.27
CA LEU A 172 5.27 -4.76 10.51
C LEU A 172 4.70 -6.15 10.25
N LEU A 173 3.58 -6.26 9.53
CA LEU A 173 2.97 -7.53 9.18
C LEU A 173 3.91 -8.38 8.32
N PHE A 174 4.57 -7.76 7.34
CA PHE A 174 5.51 -8.47 6.49
C PHE A 174 6.68 -9.05 7.31
N TYR A 175 7.32 -8.27 8.18
CA TYR A 175 8.46 -8.78 8.94
C TYR A 175 8.10 -9.72 10.10
N LYS A 176 6.82 -9.77 10.51
CA LYS A 176 6.32 -10.81 11.42
C LYS A 176 6.20 -12.16 10.74
N ASP A 177 5.68 -12.17 9.51
CA ASP A 177 5.31 -13.41 8.82
C ASP A 177 6.42 -13.90 7.85
N PHE A 178 7.37 -13.02 7.45
CA PHE A 178 8.40 -13.32 6.46
C PHE A 178 9.83 -13.03 6.96
N LYS A 179 10.73 -14.01 6.83
CA LYS A 179 12.11 -13.95 7.37
C LYS A 179 13.15 -13.29 6.46
N LYS A 180 12.90 -13.21 5.15
CA LYS A 180 13.81 -12.62 4.16
C LYS A 180 13.03 -11.79 3.17
N ALA A 181 13.55 -10.62 2.86
CA ALA A 181 13.18 -9.95 1.64
C ALA A 181 14.43 -9.44 0.94
N PHE A 182 14.76 -10.12 -0.15
CA PHE A 182 15.58 -9.52 -1.18
C PHE A 182 14.61 -8.73 -2.07
N PHE A 183 14.83 -7.42 -2.19
CA PHE A 183 14.03 -6.57 -3.05
C PHE A 183 14.89 -6.03 -4.18
N LEU A 184 14.47 -6.32 -5.41
CA LEU A 184 15.08 -5.75 -6.60
C LEU A 184 14.85 -4.23 -6.62
N ARG A 185 15.86 -3.50 -7.12
CA ARG A 185 15.79 -2.04 -7.27
C ARG A 185 14.68 -1.65 -8.25
N THR A 186 13.70 -0.88 -7.77
CA THR A 186 12.48 -0.55 -8.51
C THR A 186 12.76 0.06 -9.88
N TYR A 187 13.53 1.16 -9.91
CA TYR A 187 13.76 1.88 -11.16
C TYR A 187 14.66 1.11 -12.12
N SER A 188 15.84 0.67 -11.68
CA SER A 188 16.79 0.04 -12.59
C SER A 188 16.26 -1.27 -13.19
N VAL A 189 15.51 -2.06 -12.42
CA VAL A 189 14.97 -3.35 -12.87
C VAL A 189 13.61 -3.17 -13.54
N PHE A 190 12.66 -2.49 -12.90
CA PHE A 190 11.27 -2.45 -13.34
C PHE A 190 10.87 -1.15 -14.05
N GLY A 191 11.73 -0.12 -14.04
CA GLY A 191 11.45 1.15 -14.69
C GLY A 191 10.29 1.89 -14.05
N ILE A 192 10.19 1.87 -12.72
CA ILE A 192 9.16 2.63 -12.00
C ILE A 192 9.86 3.67 -11.12
N LYS A 193 9.55 4.95 -11.36
CA LYS A 193 9.94 6.08 -10.51
C LYS A 193 8.81 6.31 -9.51
N VAL A 194 9.16 6.46 -8.24
CA VAL A 194 8.20 6.58 -7.12
C VAL A 194 8.14 8.02 -6.64
N HIS A 195 6.95 8.51 -6.25
CA HIS A 195 6.73 9.86 -5.72
C HIS A 195 7.25 10.94 -6.69
N GLN A 196 6.65 11.01 -7.87
CA GLN A 196 6.93 12.02 -8.89
C GLN A 196 5.78 13.02 -9.01
N ASP A 197 5.01 13.18 -7.92
CA ASP A 197 4.02 14.22 -7.78
C ASP A 197 4.68 15.59 -8.01
N ILE A 198 4.01 16.48 -8.74
CA ILE A 198 4.47 17.86 -8.95
C ILE A 198 3.98 18.65 -7.74
N ASP A 199 4.91 19.26 -7.00
CA ASP A 199 4.62 20.19 -5.90
C ASP A 199 3.87 21.44 -6.39
#